data_AF-A0AB74CNN1-F1
#
_entry.id   AF-A0AB74CNN1-F1
#
_cell.length_a   1.000
_cell.length_b   1.000
_cell.length_c   1.000
_cell.angle_alpha   90.00
_cell.angle_beta   90.00
_cell.angle_gamma   90.00
#
_symmetry.space_group_name_H-M   'P 1'
#
loop_
_entity.id
_entity.type
_entity.pdbx_description
1 polymer ?
#
loop_
_entity_poly.entity_id
_entity_poly.type
_entity_poly.pdbx_seq_one_letter_code
_entity_poly.pdbx_strand_id
1 'polypeptide(L)'
;MSVILGSVPPAIPARLAIKPKLPNPVQLMSGCRQLRQLSPCLRKRPQRCFATQTKAAADHGPLAQTWLTRTPKEITPDDVLSSLPSIPPSLAGPDHIPILLLTPSLAQWADTTHSFFEQCINRLYRKAPTSDSPEPVHAVVAIVDRLPDTPSAFKDITDNGAVTESEGISLLFARTANIQGRAAAPRRLRSSETEEPALVFSFQAGILHGSDNACLQRAVHEVGLRLANTLFINGNENTLFGTRWSYDPSSSSFTLDRSVELSRCRIASTANSVHNAFGLPLHPVGQRREVISSMGNIIRQLAKHPTGTSKDPMPASSELEKELPRYIEEHNVTDHRVSVWALVEPPSSNPQGESDDFQTNLVRSVQAGGKLHRVMSGGGGWGKKQGLLSLDYETRFLGPYERNEFITLDKILSPFGRSTAQTAPPFEEKSIVDDLSSLSQVARAGDYIQFYVSVEPDHAQISRPKLPDSREGAISYQFGVVFDNEMPIDQAGKRVSHKDLRVKPNYFGALSEKAMTYSQPIVPMRPEQETLESGTKLDIPGCRVNLVVS
;
A
#
# COMPACT_ATOMS: atom_id res chain seq x y z
N MET A 1 26.01 56.70 -23.45
CA MET A 1 25.96 58.16 -23.21
C MET A 1 24.91 58.70 -24.15
N SER A 2 23.71 59.15 -23.74
CA SER A 2 23.35 60.36 -22.96
C SER A 2 22.82 61.47 -23.89
N VAL A 3 21.82 62.32 -23.58
CA VAL A 3 20.73 62.32 -22.58
C VAL A 3 19.67 63.38 -23.05
N ILE A 4 18.40 62.99 -23.19
CA ILE A 4 17.09 63.55 -22.69
C ILE A 4 16.71 65.07 -22.84
N LEU A 5 15.37 65.29 -22.92
CA LEU A 5 14.48 66.48 -22.69
C LEU A 5 13.95 67.22 -23.95
N GLY A 6 12.66 67.57 -24.13
CA GLY A 6 11.41 67.50 -23.30
C GLY A 6 10.15 67.93 -24.13
N SER A 7 8.93 68.24 -23.64
CA SER A 7 8.31 68.09 -22.30
C SER A 7 6.81 68.55 -22.16
N VAL A 8 5.84 67.60 -22.16
CA VAL A 8 4.52 67.62 -21.41
C VAL A 8 3.45 68.72 -21.77
N PRO A 9 2.22 68.81 -21.14
CA PRO A 9 0.84 68.44 -21.60
C PRO A 9 -0.08 69.69 -21.92
N PRO A 10 -1.47 69.74 -21.81
CA PRO A 10 -2.52 68.76 -21.43
C PRO A 10 -3.89 68.81 -22.20
N ALA A 11 -4.88 68.03 -21.68
CA ALA A 11 -6.35 68.27 -21.61
C ALA A 11 -7.33 67.36 -22.40
N ILE A 12 -8.50 67.15 -21.77
CA ILE A 12 -9.70 66.35 -22.15
C ILE A 12 -10.89 67.34 -22.16
N PRO A 13 -11.84 67.34 -23.12
CA PRO A 13 -13.19 66.77 -22.83
C PRO A 13 -14.09 66.35 -24.03
N ALA A 14 -15.28 65.83 -23.66
CA ALA A 14 -16.53 65.70 -24.43
C ALA A 14 -16.60 64.57 -25.49
N ARG A 15 -17.40 63.51 -25.28
CA ARG A 15 -18.89 63.41 -25.36
C ARG A 15 -19.45 63.49 -26.79
N LEU A 16 -20.13 62.41 -27.20
CA LEU A 16 -21.49 62.50 -27.75
C LEU A 16 -22.27 61.23 -27.37
N ALA A 17 -23.53 61.39 -26.97
CA ALA A 17 -24.43 60.31 -26.59
C ALA A 17 -25.85 60.66 -27.07
N ILE A 18 -26.58 59.68 -27.62
CA ILE A 18 -28.00 59.83 -27.97
C ILE A 18 -28.79 58.61 -27.47
N LYS A 19 -29.53 58.82 -26.39
CA LYS A 19 -30.85 58.22 -26.10
C LYS A 19 -31.92 59.32 -26.40
N PRO A 20 -33.22 59.23 -26.03
CA PRO A 20 -34.08 58.11 -25.57
C PRO A 20 -35.43 58.06 -26.33
N LYS A 21 -36.37 57.18 -25.90
CA LYS A 21 -37.64 57.61 -25.27
C LYS A 21 -38.48 56.46 -24.67
N LEU A 22 -39.19 56.81 -23.61
CA LEU A 22 -40.19 56.01 -22.85
C LEU A 22 -41.62 56.41 -23.33
N PRO A 23 -42.71 55.75 -22.88
CA PRO A 23 -43.40 56.27 -21.68
C PRO A 23 -44.14 55.25 -20.76
N ASN A 24 -44.23 55.61 -19.48
CA ASN A 24 -45.23 55.17 -18.46
C ASN A 24 -46.38 56.23 -18.42
N PRO A 25 -47.43 56.24 -17.53
CA PRO A 25 -47.78 55.43 -16.33
C PRO A 25 -49.26 54.88 -16.33
N VAL A 26 -49.91 54.28 -15.30
CA VAL A 26 -50.42 54.83 -14.00
C VAL A 26 -51.14 53.73 -13.15
N GLN A 27 -50.88 53.66 -11.81
CA GLN A 27 -51.71 53.12 -10.67
C GLN A 27 -52.23 51.65 -10.69
N LEU A 28 -52.63 50.97 -9.60
CA LEU A 28 -53.01 51.38 -8.22
C LEU A 28 -52.75 50.25 -7.15
N MET A 29 -52.22 50.65 -5.97
CA MET A 29 -52.45 50.14 -4.58
C MET A 29 -52.57 48.65 -4.15
N SER A 30 -51.93 48.37 -2.99
CA SER A 30 -52.26 47.38 -1.92
C SER A 30 -51.85 45.90 -2.11
N GLY A 31 -51.20 45.21 -1.15
CA GLY A 31 -50.68 45.69 0.15
C GLY A 31 -50.11 44.58 1.07
N CYS A 32 -49.40 44.99 2.14
CA CYS A 32 -48.97 44.22 3.34
C CYS A 32 -48.05 42.98 3.17
N ARG A 33 -47.14 42.66 4.11
CA ARG A 33 -46.39 43.44 5.14
C ARG A 33 -45.23 42.54 5.61
N GLN A 34 -43.98 43.00 5.55
CA GLN A 34 -42.89 42.40 6.35
C GLN A 34 -42.84 43.07 7.73
N LEU A 35 -42.57 42.31 8.78
CA LEU A 35 -42.05 42.85 10.04
C LEU A 35 -40.88 42.00 10.55
N ARG A 36 -39.74 42.68 10.74
CA ARG A 36 -38.58 42.20 11.51
C ARG A 36 -38.82 42.41 13.00
N GLN A 37 -38.21 41.59 13.84
CA GLN A 37 -37.41 41.95 15.03
C GLN A 37 -36.74 40.66 15.53
N LEU A 38 -35.41 40.55 15.49
CA LEU A 38 -34.41 41.03 16.46
C LEU A 38 -34.33 40.19 17.75
N SER A 39 -33.08 39.84 18.09
CA SER A 39 -32.67 38.81 19.05
C SER A 39 -32.86 39.19 20.53
N PRO A 40 -32.68 38.22 21.45
CA PRO A 40 -31.52 38.37 22.35
C PRO A 40 -30.71 37.07 22.58
N CYS A 41 -29.43 37.23 22.90
CA CYS A 41 -28.52 36.13 23.24
C CYS A 41 -28.72 35.65 24.68
N LEU A 42 -28.63 34.33 24.91
CA LEU A 42 -28.40 33.76 26.24
C LEU A 42 -27.58 32.46 26.17
N ARG A 43 -26.42 32.44 26.83
CA ARG A 43 -25.58 31.24 27.00
C ARG A 43 -26.16 30.35 28.11
N LYS A 44 -26.23 29.03 27.90
CA LYS A 44 -25.40 28.02 28.62
C LYS A 44 -25.82 26.55 28.42
N ARG A 45 -24.78 25.71 28.32
CA ARG A 45 -24.65 24.25 28.59
C ARG A 45 -25.17 23.25 27.53
N PRO A 46 -24.33 22.25 27.15
CA PRO A 46 -24.76 21.12 26.33
C PRO A 46 -25.44 20.05 27.20
N GLN A 47 -26.63 19.59 26.79
CA GLN A 47 -27.21 18.37 27.34
C GLN A 47 -26.52 17.15 26.73
N ARG A 48 -25.99 16.26 27.59
CA ARG A 48 -25.54 14.92 27.21
C ARG A 48 -26.75 14.16 26.65
N CYS A 49 -26.82 14.00 25.33
CA CYS A 49 -27.73 13.05 24.72
C CYS A 49 -27.07 11.67 24.78
N PHE A 50 -27.52 10.83 25.71
CA PHE A 50 -27.27 9.39 25.64
C PHE A 50 -28.07 8.85 24.44
N ALA A 51 -27.38 8.54 23.35
CA ALA A 51 -27.99 7.85 22.22
C ALA A 51 -28.26 6.39 22.62
N THR A 52 -29.53 6.08 22.87
CA THR A 52 -30.00 4.71 23.10
C THR A 52 -29.78 3.88 21.84
N GLN A 53 -29.15 2.71 22.00
CA GLN A 53 -28.98 1.74 20.92
C GLN A 53 -30.36 1.34 20.38
N THR A 54 -30.68 1.79 19.18
CA THR A 54 -31.85 1.30 18.45
C THR A 54 -31.39 0.17 17.55
N LYS A 55 -31.97 -1.01 17.75
CA LYS A 55 -31.46 -2.30 17.30
C LYS A 55 -31.67 -2.50 15.80
N ALA A 56 -30.78 -1.96 14.97
CA ALA A 56 -30.61 -2.39 13.57
C ALA A 56 -30.10 -3.84 13.54
N ALA A 57 -30.48 -4.60 12.52
CA ALA A 57 -29.93 -5.94 12.31
C ALA A 57 -28.41 -5.83 12.09
N ALA A 58 -27.63 -6.58 12.86
CA ALA A 58 -26.18 -6.43 12.89
C ALA A 58 -25.55 -7.04 11.63
N ASP A 59 -25.25 -6.21 10.64
CA ASP A 59 -24.45 -6.62 9.49
C ASP A 59 -23.03 -6.95 9.98
N HIS A 60 -22.55 -8.16 9.68
CA HIS A 60 -21.41 -8.76 10.39
C HIS A 60 -20.07 -8.35 9.76
N GLY A 61 -19.64 -7.12 10.05
CA GLY A 61 -18.36 -6.58 9.56
C GLY A 61 -17.11 -7.32 10.08
N PRO A 62 -16.04 -7.41 9.27
CA PRO A 62 -14.74 -7.92 9.70
C PRO A 62 -14.08 -7.00 10.76
N LEU A 63 -13.24 -7.58 11.63
CA LEU A 63 -12.63 -6.86 12.76
C LEU A 63 -11.15 -6.57 12.49
N ALA A 64 -10.77 -5.28 12.51
CA ALA A 64 -9.40 -4.81 12.43
C ALA A 64 -9.12 -3.69 13.43
N GLN A 65 -7.92 -3.65 13.99
CA GLN A 65 -7.48 -2.64 14.95
C GLN A 65 -5.96 -2.49 14.94
N THR A 66 -5.47 -1.25 14.95
CA THR A 66 -4.03 -0.96 15.04
C THR A 66 -3.73 -0.08 16.25
N TRP A 67 -2.68 -0.43 16.98
CA TRP A 67 -2.04 0.36 18.02
C TRP A 67 -0.78 1.02 17.45
N LEU A 68 -0.61 2.32 17.66
CA LEU A 68 0.51 3.11 17.14
C LEU A 68 1.18 3.89 18.29
N THR A 69 2.50 3.92 18.29
CA THR A 69 3.33 4.61 19.30
C THR A 69 4.63 5.12 18.67
N ARG A 70 5.11 6.26 19.15
CA ARG A 70 6.45 6.80 18.87
C ARG A 70 7.39 6.65 20.07
N THR A 71 6.87 6.27 21.25
CA THR A 71 7.66 5.92 22.45
C THR A 71 7.52 4.42 22.80
N PRO A 72 7.89 3.47 21.93
CA PRO A 72 7.67 2.03 22.12
C PRO A 72 8.28 1.48 23.43
N LYS A 73 9.38 2.09 23.91
CA LYS A 73 10.07 1.74 25.16
C LYS A 73 9.26 2.06 26.43
N GLU A 74 8.22 2.88 26.32
CA GLU A 74 7.34 3.30 27.42
C GLU A 74 6.03 2.51 27.46
N ILE A 75 5.72 1.78 26.39
CA ILE A 75 4.49 1.00 26.26
C ILE A 75 4.73 -0.38 26.88
N THR A 76 3.76 -0.81 27.70
CA THR A 76 3.77 -2.12 28.36
C THR A 76 2.75 -3.05 27.70
N PRO A 77 2.93 -4.37 27.81
CA PRO A 77 1.94 -5.37 27.39
C PRO A 77 0.50 -5.02 27.82
N ASP A 78 0.29 -4.58 29.07
CA ASP A 78 -1.04 -4.28 29.58
C ASP A 78 -1.71 -3.04 28.95
N ASP A 79 -0.96 -2.06 28.43
CA ASP A 79 -1.57 -0.91 27.74
C ASP A 79 -2.28 -1.36 26.45
N VAL A 80 -1.69 -2.32 25.73
CA VAL A 80 -2.31 -2.94 24.55
C VAL A 80 -3.40 -3.94 24.97
N LEU A 81 -3.09 -4.84 25.90
CA LEU A 81 -4.02 -5.90 26.32
C LEU A 81 -5.28 -5.39 27.04
N SER A 82 -5.26 -4.16 27.58
CA SER A 82 -6.45 -3.50 28.16
C SER A 82 -7.33 -2.78 27.13
N SER A 83 -6.78 -2.51 25.94
CA SER A 83 -7.47 -1.85 24.82
C SER A 83 -7.83 -2.80 23.67
N LEU A 84 -7.67 -4.12 23.88
CA LEU A 84 -8.11 -5.16 22.96
C LEU A 84 -9.61 -5.07 22.64
N PRO A 85 -10.03 -5.44 21.41
CA PRO A 85 -11.42 -5.35 21.01
C PRO A 85 -12.23 -6.44 21.71
N SER A 86 -13.45 -6.10 22.14
CA SER A 86 -14.42 -7.13 22.51
C SER A 86 -14.89 -7.85 21.25
N ILE A 87 -14.46 -9.10 21.06
CA ILE A 87 -14.84 -9.90 19.88
C ILE A 87 -16.37 -10.08 19.83
N PRO A 88 -17.04 -9.74 18.70
CA PRO A 88 -18.44 -10.07 18.47
C PRO A 88 -18.68 -11.58 18.55
N PRO A 89 -19.83 -12.07 19.07
CA PRO A 89 -20.10 -13.51 19.16
C PRO A 89 -19.95 -14.29 17.84
N SER A 90 -20.18 -13.63 16.69
CA SER A 90 -19.98 -14.20 15.34
C SER A 90 -18.51 -14.43 14.95
N LEU A 91 -17.57 -13.77 15.63
CA LEU A 91 -16.12 -13.90 15.43
C LEU A 91 -15.44 -14.67 16.57
N ALA A 92 -16.18 -15.06 17.62
CA ALA A 92 -15.66 -15.75 18.80
C ALA A 92 -15.51 -17.28 18.63
N GLY A 93 -15.74 -17.81 17.42
CA GLY A 93 -15.52 -19.21 17.08
C GLY A 93 -14.13 -19.49 16.50
N PRO A 94 -13.71 -20.77 16.44
CA PRO A 94 -12.39 -21.19 15.93
C PRO A 94 -12.16 -20.90 14.44
N ASP A 95 -13.25 -20.66 13.69
CA ASP A 95 -13.22 -20.29 12.27
C ASP A 95 -12.53 -18.95 11.98
N HIS A 96 -12.42 -18.05 12.95
CA HIS A 96 -11.80 -16.74 12.78
C HIS A 96 -10.54 -16.66 13.63
N ILE A 97 -9.42 -16.26 13.01
CA ILE A 97 -8.11 -16.27 13.64
C ILE A 97 -7.47 -14.87 13.60
N PRO A 98 -6.75 -14.47 14.66
CA PRO A 98 -5.99 -13.23 14.66
C PRO A 98 -4.73 -13.36 13.80
N ILE A 99 -4.54 -12.36 12.95
CA ILE A 99 -3.28 -12.05 12.27
C ILE A 99 -2.71 -10.83 12.99
N LEU A 100 -1.52 -11.00 13.58
CA LEU A 100 -0.80 -9.98 14.33
C LEU A 100 0.46 -9.56 13.57
N LEU A 101 0.56 -8.27 13.24
CA LEU A 101 1.78 -7.65 12.73
C LEU A 101 2.39 -6.79 13.85
N LEU A 102 3.65 -7.03 14.19
CA LEU A 102 4.40 -6.24 15.18
C LEU A 102 5.57 -5.52 14.50
N THR A 103 5.98 -4.36 15.04
CA THR A 103 7.20 -3.67 14.59
C THR A 103 8.44 -4.12 15.39
N PRO A 104 9.67 -3.88 14.90
CA PRO A 104 10.89 -4.39 15.52
C PRO A 104 11.06 -4.05 17.00
N SER A 105 10.62 -2.88 17.46
CA SER A 105 10.74 -2.49 18.87
C SER A 105 9.84 -3.30 19.82
N LEU A 106 8.79 -3.94 19.30
CA LEU A 106 7.83 -4.76 20.04
C LEU A 106 7.94 -6.25 19.70
N ALA A 107 8.88 -6.63 18.83
CA ALA A 107 9.14 -7.99 18.38
C ALA A 107 9.30 -9.03 19.51
N GLN A 108 9.91 -8.63 20.63
CA GLN A 108 10.05 -9.46 21.82
C GLN A 108 8.72 -9.99 22.40
N TRP A 109 7.59 -9.30 22.13
CA TRP A 109 6.27 -9.76 22.57
C TRP A 109 5.65 -10.82 21.66
N ALA A 110 6.23 -11.04 20.46
CA ALA A 110 5.87 -12.15 19.57
C ALA A 110 6.60 -13.45 19.92
N ASP A 111 7.62 -13.43 20.79
CA ASP A 111 8.26 -14.66 21.24
C ASP A 111 7.24 -15.54 21.97
N THR A 112 7.17 -16.81 21.57
CA THR A 112 6.43 -17.89 22.24
C THR A 112 6.77 -18.06 23.72
N THR A 113 7.95 -17.63 24.19
CA THR A 113 8.30 -17.63 25.62
C THR A 113 7.71 -16.45 26.40
N HIS A 114 7.22 -15.41 25.72
CA HIS A 114 6.74 -14.18 26.33
C HIS A 114 5.21 -14.19 26.54
N SER A 115 4.78 -14.00 27.79
CA SER A 115 3.37 -14.17 28.19
C SER A 115 2.35 -13.23 27.51
N PHE A 116 2.78 -12.15 26.85
CA PHE A 116 1.87 -11.24 26.12
C PHE A 116 1.01 -11.98 25.09
N PHE A 117 1.61 -12.89 24.31
CA PHE A 117 0.88 -13.50 23.20
C PHE A 117 -0.18 -14.49 23.70
N GLU A 118 0.16 -15.31 24.69
CA GLU A 118 -0.78 -16.17 25.41
C GLU A 118 -1.91 -15.36 26.08
N GLN A 119 -1.57 -14.26 26.76
CA GLN A 119 -2.58 -13.35 27.34
C GLN A 119 -3.47 -12.71 26.27
N CYS A 120 -2.92 -12.40 25.09
CA CYS A 120 -3.68 -11.84 23.97
C CYS A 120 -4.73 -12.85 23.49
N ILE A 121 -4.32 -14.09 23.17
CA ILE A 121 -5.23 -15.18 22.78
C ILE A 121 -6.31 -15.41 23.86
N ASN A 122 -5.91 -15.51 25.13
CA ASN A 122 -6.86 -15.72 26.23
C ASN A 122 -7.84 -14.57 26.45
N ARG A 123 -7.43 -13.31 26.24
CA ARG A 123 -8.35 -12.14 26.33
C ARG A 123 -9.28 -12.08 25.12
N LEU A 124 -8.79 -12.42 23.93
CA LEU A 124 -9.55 -12.48 22.68
C LEU A 124 -10.66 -13.56 22.75
N TYR A 125 -10.31 -14.81 23.05
CA TYR A 125 -11.26 -15.94 23.07
C TYR A 125 -11.97 -16.17 24.40
N ARG A 126 -11.88 -15.22 25.35
CA ARG A 126 -12.49 -15.29 26.70
C ARG A 126 -13.99 -15.59 26.74
N LYS A 127 -14.70 -15.36 25.63
CA LYS A 127 -16.16 -15.56 25.48
C LYS A 127 -16.54 -16.63 24.46
N ALA A 128 -15.59 -17.45 24.00
CA ALA A 128 -15.89 -18.58 23.15
C ALA A 128 -16.89 -19.52 23.85
N PRO A 129 -17.90 -20.06 23.14
CA PRO A 129 -18.92 -20.90 23.77
C PRO A 129 -18.29 -22.17 24.36
N THR A 130 -18.69 -22.50 25.58
CA THR A 130 -18.29 -23.72 26.29
C THR A 130 -18.94 -24.94 25.64
N SER A 131 -18.33 -25.43 24.57
CA SER A 131 -18.46 -26.83 24.13
C SER A 131 -17.69 -27.72 25.10
N ASP A 132 -18.14 -28.96 25.32
CA ASP A 132 -17.48 -29.92 26.23
C ASP A 132 -16.04 -30.26 25.82
N SER A 133 -15.70 -30.02 24.55
CA SER A 133 -14.32 -29.92 24.06
C SER A 133 -14.22 -28.73 23.08
N PRO A 134 -13.67 -27.58 23.49
CA PRO A 134 -13.45 -26.46 22.56
C PRO A 134 -12.33 -26.80 21.56
N GLU A 135 -12.56 -26.44 20.31
CA GLU A 135 -11.61 -26.69 19.21
C GLU A 135 -10.31 -25.87 19.37
N PRO A 136 -9.17 -26.36 18.83
CA PRO A 136 -7.92 -25.62 18.86
C PRO A 136 -8.03 -24.31 18.07
N VAL A 137 -7.47 -23.25 18.65
CA VAL A 137 -7.43 -21.92 18.04
C VAL A 137 -6.10 -21.75 17.30
N HIS A 138 -6.14 -21.10 16.14
CA HIS A 138 -4.93 -20.77 15.38
C HIS A 138 -4.67 -19.25 15.42
N ALA A 139 -3.43 -18.85 15.15
CA ALA A 139 -3.05 -17.45 14.98
C ALA A 139 -1.84 -17.34 14.02
N VAL A 140 -1.72 -16.22 13.31
CA VAL A 140 -0.56 -15.91 12.45
C VAL A 140 0.12 -14.67 13.00
N VAL A 141 1.45 -14.73 13.12
CA VAL A 141 2.27 -13.61 13.60
C VAL A 141 3.37 -13.30 12.60
N ALA A 142 3.58 -12.02 12.32
CA ALA A 142 4.66 -11.54 11.46
C ALA A 142 5.28 -10.25 12.02
N ILE A 143 6.55 -9.99 11.68
CA ILE A 143 7.21 -8.72 12.00
C ILE A 143 7.39 -7.90 10.72
N VAL A 144 6.91 -6.66 10.75
CA VAL A 144 6.91 -5.68 9.64
C VAL A 144 7.67 -4.43 10.08
N ASP A 145 8.33 -3.73 9.16
CA ASP A 145 9.32 -2.71 9.54
C ASP A 145 8.69 -1.54 10.31
N ARG A 146 7.59 -0.98 9.79
CA ARG A 146 6.82 0.10 10.44
C ARG A 146 5.32 -0.08 10.23
N LEU A 147 4.53 0.70 10.98
CA LEU A 147 3.10 0.86 10.74
C LEU A 147 2.79 2.27 10.20
N PRO A 148 1.82 2.41 9.28
CA PRO A 148 1.42 3.70 8.75
C PRO A 148 0.63 4.51 9.78
N ASP A 149 1.14 5.70 10.13
CA ASP A 149 0.46 6.68 10.98
C ASP A 149 -0.01 7.89 10.17
N THR A 150 -1.07 7.71 9.40
CA THR A 150 -1.79 8.82 8.77
C THR A 150 -2.64 9.57 9.82
N PRO A 151 -2.49 10.91 9.97
CA PRO A 151 -3.35 11.68 10.86
C PRO A 151 -4.78 11.71 10.31
N SER A 152 -5.74 11.37 11.16
CA SER A 152 -7.17 11.29 10.84
C SER A 152 -7.70 12.63 10.32
N ALA A 153 -8.70 12.59 9.44
CA ALA A 153 -9.32 13.80 8.86
C ALA A 153 -9.92 14.76 9.92
N PHE A 154 -10.11 14.29 11.16
CA PHE A 154 -10.51 15.10 12.30
C PHE A 154 -9.32 15.25 13.28
N LYS A 155 -8.91 16.50 13.53
CA LYS A 155 -7.81 16.95 14.42
C LYS A 155 -6.41 16.50 13.94
N ASP A 156 -5.53 17.35 13.44
CA ASP A 156 -5.19 18.73 13.86
C ASP A 156 -4.76 19.60 12.66
N ILE A 157 -5.00 20.92 12.76
CA ILE A 157 -4.71 21.92 11.70
C ILE A 157 -3.27 22.48 11.82
N THR A 158 -2.49 21.98 12.79
CA THR A 158 -1.18 22.55 13.18
C THR A 158 0.02 21.69 12.81
N ASP A 159 -0.16 20.42 12.47
CA ASP A 159 0.92 19.60 11.89
C ASP A 159 0.85 19.75 10.36
N ASN A 160 1.98 20.10 9.74
CA ASN A 160 2.13 19.95 8.29
C ASN A 160 1.78 18.49 7.92
N GLY A 161 1.01 18.30 6.86
CA GLY A 161 0.29 17.05 6.56
C GLY A 161 1.13 15.82 6.16
N ALA A 162 2.37 15.73 6.64
CA ALA A 162 3.29 14.63 6.46
C ALA A 162 2.65 13.29 6.88
N VAL A 163 2.87 12.27 6.06
CA VAL A 163 2.50 10.89 6.40
C VAL A 163 3.52 10.39 7.41
N THR A 164 3.17 10.36 8.68
CA THR A 164 4.08 9.82 9.70
C THR A 164 4.07 8.30 9.73
N GLU A 165 5.16 7.73 10.23
CA GLU A 165 5.34 6.30 10.46
C GLU A 165 5.48 6.07 11.96
N SER A 166 5.16 4.88 12.44
CA SER A 166 5.18 4.59 13.88
C SER A 166 5.45 3.12 14.18
N GLU A 167 5.93 2.86 15.40
CA GLU A 167 5.97 1.53 15.97
C GLU A 167 4.57 1.10 16.41
N GLY A 168 4.35 -0.19 16.60
CA GLY A 168 3.11 -0.68 17.19
C GLY A 168 2.75 -2.10 16.81
N ILE A 169 1.44 -2.36 16.87
CA ILE A 169 0.83 -3.67 16.63
C ILE A 169 -0.41 -3.49 15.75
N SER A 170 -0.60 -4.36 14.76
CA SER A 170 -1.76 -4.38 13.87
C SER A 170 -2.45 -5.74 13.95
N LEU A 171 -3.74 -5.75 14.25
CA LEU A 171 -4.56 -6.95 14.42
C LEU A 171 -5.67 -6.99 13.35
N LEU A 172 -5.79 -8.12 12.66
CA LEU A 172 -6.87 -8.42 11.73
C LEU A 172 -7.44 -9.80 12.05
N PHE A 173 -8.77 -9.92 12.12
CA PHE A 173 -9.44 -11.22 12.10
C PHE A 173 -9.77 -11.63 10.67
N ALA A 174 -9.38 -12.84 10.29
CA ALA A 174 -9.76 -13.46 9.02
C ALA A 174 -10.12 -14.92 9.22
N ARG A 175 -10.85 -15.51 8.27
CA ARG A 175 -11.31 -16.89 8.38
C ARG A 175 -10.18 -17.89 8.13
N THR A 176 -10.10 -18.96 8.91
CA THR A 176 -9.11 -20.05 8.76
C THR A 176 -9.11 -20.63 7.34
N ALA A 177 -10.30 -20.80 6.74
CA ALA A 177 -10.46 -21.27 5.36
C ALA A 177 -9.84 -20.34 4.29
N ASN A 178 -9.67 -19.06 4.60
CA ASN A 178 -9.09 -18.06 3.71
C ASN A 178 -7.56 -17.95 3.84
N ILE A 179 -6.95 -18.68 4.78
CA ILE A 179 -5.53 -18.54 5.11
C ILE A 179 -4.77 -19.79 4.67
N GLN A 180 -3.84 -19.55 3.77
CA GLN A 180 -3.06 -20.56 3.08
C GLN A 180 -1.58 -20.22 3.21
N GLY A 181 -0.70 -21.23 3.16
CA GLY A 181 0.72 -20.96 3.24
C GLY A 181 1.59 -22.19 2.98
N ARG A 182 2.88 -22.00 3.21
CA ARG A 182 3.92 -23.03 3.11
C ARG A 182 4.82 -22.91 4.34
N ALA A 183 5.06 -24.03 5.02
CA ALA A 183 6.01 -24.10 6.12
C ALA A 183 7.43 -23.83 5.62
N ALA A 184 8.24 -23.13 6.41
CA ALA A 184 9.63 -22.89 6.10
C ALA A 184 10.41 -24.22 6.05
N ALA A 185 11.28 -24.37 5.04
CA ALA A 185 12.18 -25.51 4.98
C ALA A 185 13.29 -25.36 6.06
N PRO A 186 13.69 -26.42 6.77
CA PRO A 186 14.80 -26.33 7.71
C PRO A 186 16.08 -25.87 7.02
N ARG A 187 16.63 -24.72 7.44
CA ARG A 187 17.86 -24.12 6.90
C ARG A 187 18.98 -25.15 6.86
N ARG A 188 19.47 -25.51 5.66
CA ARG A 188 20.65 -26.35 5.49
C ARG A 188 21.86 -25.46 5.26
N LEU A 189 22.96 -25.72 5.99
CA LEU A 189 24.22 -24.97 6.01
C LEU A 189 24.98 -24.83 4.65
N ARG A 190 24.38 -25.23 3.52
CA ARG A 190 24.97 -25.17 2.17
C ARG A 190 23.97 -24.87 1.03
N SER A 191 22.69 -24.60 1.30
CA SER A 191 21.75 -24.19 0.25
C SER A 191 21.89 -22.69 -0.05
N SER A 192 22.17 -22.34 -1.30
CA SER A 192 22.22 -20.93 -1.78
C SER A 192 20.83 -20.35 -2.08
N GLU A 193 19.78 -21.13 -1.87
CA GLU A 193 18.37 -20.79 -2.14
C GLU A 193 17.65 -20.50 -0.81
N THR A 194 17.86 -19.31 -0.25
CA THR A 194 16.99 -18.80 0.81
C THR A 194 15.76 -18.17 0.15
N GLU A 195 14.63 -18.88 0.16
CA GLU A 195 13.33 -18.28 -0.20
C GLU A 195 13.04 -17.13 0.77
N GLU A 196 13.19 -15.87 0.33
CA GLU A 196 12.80 -14.71 1.14
C GLU A 196 11.28 -14.79 1.44
N PRO A 197 10.87 -14.76 2.72
CA PRO A 197 9.48 -14.98 3.05
C PRO A 197 8.58 -13.82 2.60
N ALA A 198 7.34 -14.18 2.26
CA ALA A 198 6.35 -13.26 1.71
C ALA A 198 5.01 -13.40 2.44
N LEU A 199 4.49 -12.27 2.91
CA LEU A 199 3.15 -12.13 3.45
C LEU A 199 2.25 -11.43 2.42
N VAL A 200 1.16 -12.07 2.02
CA VAL A 200 0.33 -11.61 0.91
C VAL A 200 -1.14 -11.49 1.30
N PHE A 201 -1.72 -10.31 1.07
CA PHE A 201 -3.13 -10.01 1.29
C PHE A 201 -3.87 -9.97 -0.05
N SER A 202 -4.93 -10.76 -0.22
CA SER A 202 -5.65 -10.92 -1.48
C SER A 202 -7.13 -10.61 -1.30
N PHE A 203 -7.60 -9.52 -1.91
CA PHE A 203 -8.95 -8.99 -1.80
C PHE A 203 -9.73 -9.34 -3.07
N GLN A 204 -10.73 -10.22 -2.92
CA GLN A 204 -11.62 -10.65 -4.00
C GLN A 204 -12.90 -9.81 -3.95
N ALA A 205 -13.08 -8.91 -4.92
CA ALA A 205 -14.30 -8.13 -5.08
C ALA A 205 -15.39 -8.91 -5.85
N GLY A 206 -16.61 -8.39 -5.81
CA GLY A 206 -17.79 -8.94 -6.48
C GLY A 206 -17.69 -9.06 -8.02
N ILE A 207 -18.67 -9.76 -8.58
CA ILE A 207 -18.70 -10.24 -9.97
C ILE A 207 -18.76 -9.09 -11.00
N LEU A 208 -17.91 -9.17 -12.03
CA LEU A 208 -18.17 -8.51 -13.31
C LEU A 208 -19.10 -9.42 -14.14
N HIS A 209 -20.28 -8.92 -14.50
CA HIS A 209 -21.25 -9.69 -15.29
C HIS A 209 -20.77 -9.87 -16.73
N GLY A 210 -20.14 -11.02 -17.01
CA GLY A 210 -20.01 -11.56 -18.36
C GLY A 210 -21.33 -12.16 -18.83
N SER A 211 -21.70 -11.90 -20.09
CA SER A 211 -22.85 -12.52 -20.74
C SER A 211 -22.64 -14.03 -20.89
N ASP A 212 -23.66 -14.81 -20.52
CA ASP A 212 -23.88 -16.25 -20.74
C ASP A 212 -22.66 -17.20 -20.86
N ASN A 213 -22.54 -18.10 -19.87
CA ASN A 213 -21.71 -19.31 -19.86
C ASN A 213 -20.18 -19.17 -19.82
N ALA A 214 -19.63 -17.99 -19.56
CA ALA A 214 -18.22 -17.84 -19.15
C ALA A 214 -18.02 -18.04 -17.64
N CYS A 215 -16.87 -18.59 -17.23
CA CYS A 215 -16.55 -18.83 -15.82
C CYS A 215 -16.48 -17.51 -15.02
N LEU A 216 -17.14 -17.45 -13.86
CA LEU A 216 -17.30 -16.24 -13.03
C LEU A 216 -15.96 -15.77 -12.42
N GLN A 217 -15.19 -14.99 -13.18
CA GLN A 217 -13.94 -14.37 -12.71
C GLN A 217 -14.24 -13.24 -11.70
N ARG A 218 -13.58 -13.31 -10.53
CA ARG A 218 -13.63 -12.25 -9.51
C ARG A 218 -12.49 -11.26 -9.74
N ALA A 219 -12.75 -9.98 -9.51
CA ALA A 219 -11.71 -8.96 -9.47
C ALA A 219 -10.80 -9.18 -8.25
N VAL A 220 -9.51 -9.47 -8.47
CA VAL A 220 -8.54 -9.73 -7.39
C VAL A 220 -7.51 -8.61 -7.28
N HIS A 221 -7.53 -7.90 -6.15
CA HIS A 221 -6.43 -7.03 -5.75
C HIS A 221 -5.51 -7.80 -4.80
N GLU A 222 -4.21 -7.79 -5.03
CA GLU A 222 -3.25 -8.54 -4.20
C GLU A 222 -2.08 -7.65 -3.78
N VAL A 223 -1.77 -7.61 -2.48
CA VAL A 223 -0.65 -6.86 -1.89
C VAL A 223 0.32 -7.85 -1.30
N GLY A 224 1.55 -7.92 -1.80
CA GLY A 224 2.64 -8.67 -1.18
C GLY A 224 3.59 -7.77 -0.41
N LEU A 225 4.00 -8.17 0.78
CA LEU A 225 4.95 -7.46 1.63
C LEU A 225 6.22 -8.30 1.83
N ARG A 226 7.39 -7.64 1.74
CA ARG A 226 8.60 -8.12 2.39
C ARG A 226 8.51 -7.81 3.89
N LEU A 227 9.00 -8.73 4.70
CA LEU A 227 8.97 -8.63 6.16
C LEU A 227 10.24 -7.97 6.70
N ALA A 228 10.19 -7.55 7.96
CA ALA A 228 11.30 -6.87 8.60
C ALA A 228 12.52 -7.78 8.77
N ASN A 229 13.72 -7.19 8.72
CA ASN A 229 14.94 -7.93 9.06
C ASN A 229 15.01 -8.15 10.58
N THR A 230 14.83 -9.40 11.02
CA THR A 230 14.81 -9.76 12.44
C THR A 230 16.07 -10.49 12.91
N LEU A 231 17.12 -10.57 12.06
CA LEU A 231 18.31 -11.38 12.34
C LEU A 231 18.99 -11.02 13.66
N PHE A 232 19.09 -9.72 13.95
CA PHE A 232 19.69 -9.17 15.17
C PHE A 232 18.72 -9.04 16.35
N ILE A 233 17.47 -9.50 16.19
CA ILE A 233 16.40 -9.44 17.19
C ILE A 233 16.15 -10.83 17.78
N ASN A 234 16.00 -11.84 16.93
CA ASN A 234 15.68 -13.22 17.34
C ASN A 234 16.46 -14.30 16.57
N GLY A 235 17.47 -13.94 15.77
CA GLY A 235 18.29 -14.88 15.00
C GLY A 235 17.68 -15.33 13.67
N ASN A 236 16.45 -14.95 13.36
CA ASN A 236 15.80 -15.24 12.08
C ASN A 236 15.85 -14.02 11.16
N GLU A 237 16.34 -14.19 9.93
CA GLU A 237 16.38 -13.09 8.91
C GLU A 237 15.05 -12.36 8.77
N ASN A 238 13.93 -13.08 8.80
CA ASN A 238 12.59 -12.54 8.82
C ASN A 238 11.71 -13.41 9.72
N THR A 239 10.71 -12.82 10.38
CA THR A 239 9.83 -13.54 11.30
C THR A 239 8.40 -13.62 10.75
N LEU A 240 7.97 -14.84 10.42
CA LEU A 240 6.61 -15.20 10.06
C LEU A 240 6.33 -16.62 10.56
N PHE A 241 5.31 -16.80 11.39
CA PHE A 241 4.95 -18.11 11.91
C PHE A 241 3.44 -18.24 12.19
N GLY A 242 2.95 -19.48 12.09
CA GLY A 242 1.63 -19.88 12.56
C GLY A 242 1.74 -20.53 13.93
N THR A 243 0.75 -20.31 14.79
CA THR A 243 0.63 -21.00 16.10
C THR A 243 -0.71 -21.69 16.24
N ARG A 244 -0.71 -22.80 16.99
CA ARG A 244 -1.88 -23.57 17.38
C ARG A 244 -1.94 -23.60 18.90
N TRP A 245 -3.12 -23.31 19.43
CA TRP A 245 -3.41 -23.16 20.84
C TRP A 245 -4.47 -24.18 21.24
N SER A 246 -4.20 -24.95 22.28
CA SER A 246 -5.14 -25.92 22.85
C SER A 246 -5.72 -25.36 24.15
N TYR A 247 -7.02 -25.59 24.37
CA TYR A 247 -7.65 -25.23 25.63
C TYR A 247 -7.30 -26.25 26.70
N ASP A 248 -6.73 -25.80 27.80
CA ASP A 248 -6.53 -26.59 29.00
C ASP A 248 -7.72 -26.34 29.97
N PRO A 249 -8.57 -27.37 30.22
CA PRO A 249 -9.68 -27.23 31.14
C PRO A 249 -9.26 -27.04 32.60
N SER A 250 -8.01 -27.39 32.97
CA SER A 250 -7.54 -27.28 34.35
C SER A 250 -7.19 -25.83 34.74
N SER A 251 -6.52 -25.08 33.85
CA SER A 251 -6.29 -23.64 33.99
C SER A 251 -7.46 -22.78 33.48
N SER A 252 -8.42 -23.38 32.76
CA SER A 252 -9.49 -22.69 32.02
C SER A 252 -8.95 -21.67 31.01
N SER A 253 -7.82 -21.97 30.37
CA SER A 253 -7.09 -21.08 29.47
C SER A 253 -6.54 -21.81 28.24
N PHE A 254 -6.26 -21.06 27.17
CA PHE A 254 -5.56 -21.55 25.99
C PHE A 254 -4.04 -21.51 26.22
N THR A 255 -3.38 -22.63 25.99
CA THR A 255 -1.92 -22.78 26.07
C THR A 255 -1.33 -23.10 24.68
N LEU A 256 -0.06 -22.79 24.46
CA LEU A 256 0.59 -23.00 23.18
C LEU A 256 0.88 -24.49 22.96
N ASP A 257 0.23 -25.10 21.96
CA ASP A 257 0.45 -26.49 21.56
C ASP A 257 1.61 -26.56 20.56
N ARG A 258 1.62 -25.68 19.54
CA ARG A 258 2.61 -25.71 18.46
C ARG A 258 2.87 -24.34 17.84
N SER A 259 4.12 -24.11 17.44
CA SER A 259 4.52 -23.04 16.51
C SER A 259 5.19 -23.63 15.27
N VAL A 260 4.96 -23.03 14.10
CA VAL A 260 5.57 -23.43 12.81
C VAL A 260 5.93 -22.18 12.02
N GLU A 261 7.23 -22.01 11.71
CA GLU A 261 7.70 -20.97 10.80
C GLU A 261 7.14 -21.17 9.39
N LEU A 262 6.75 -20.08 8.72
CA LEU A 262 6.18 -20.10 7.37
C LEU A 262 7.12 -19.34 6.43
N SER A 263 7.46 -19.92 5.27
CA SER A 263 8.10 -19.14 4.21
C SER A 263 7.08 -18.24 3.51
N ARG A 264 5.84 -18.70 3.36
CA ARG A 264 4.79 -17.97 2.64
C ARG A 264 3.46 -18.05 3.37
N CYS A 265 2.77 -16.92 3.47
CA CYS A 265 1.41 -16.86 3.98
C CYS A 265 0.56 -15.94 3.08
N ARG A 266 -0.56 -16.47 2.58
CA ARG A 266 -1.56 -15.74 1.81
C ARG A 266 -2.87 -15.70 2.59
N ILE A 267 -3.35 -14.50 2.83
CA ILE A 267 -4.59 -14.18 3.55
C ILE A 267 -5.59 -13.64 2.53
N ALA A 268 -6.66 -14.39 2.26
CA ALA A 268 -7.74 -13.95 1.40
C ALA A 268 -8.85 -13.22 2.17
N SER A 269 -9.40 -12.18 1.56
CA SER A 269 -10.63 -11.51 2.01
C SER A 269 -11.60 -11.42 0.84
N THR A 270 -12.87 -11.70 1.10
CA THR A 270 -13.97 -11.57 0.12
C THR A 270 -14.78 -10.35 0.47
N ALA A 271 -14.99 -9.45 -0.50
CA ALA A 271 -15.64 -8.17 -0.30
C ALA A 271 -16.65 -7.89 -1.42
N ASN A 272 -17.60 -6.99 -1.15
CA ASN A 272 -18.56 -6.54 -2.15
C ASN A 272 -17.87 -5.56 -3.11
N SER A 273 -17.10 -4.63 -2.57
CA SER A 273 -16.28 -3.67 -3.32
C SER A 273 -14.91 -3.43 -2.68
N VAL A 274 -13.92 -3.19 -3.54
CA VAL A 274 -12.57 -2.77 -3.18
C VAL A 274 -12.28 -1.45 -3.91
N HIS A 275 -12.01 -0.39 -3.16
CA HIS A 275 -11.59 0.90 -3.72
C HIS A 275 -10.09 1.07 -3.47
N ASN A 276 -9.30 1.27 -4.54
CA ASN A 276 -7.86 1.47 -4.44
C ASN A 276 -7.46 2.94 -4.65
N ALA A 277 -6.34 3.30 -4.02
CA ALA A 277 -5.76 4.64 -4.08
C ALA A 277 -4.24 4.53 -3.89
N PHE A 278 -3.49 5.33 -4.67
CA PHE A 278 -2.03 5.28 -4.70
C PHE A 278 -1.44 6.64 -4.33
N GLY A 279 -0.41 6.63 -3.48
CA GLY A 279 0.54 7.73 -3.31
C GLY A 279 1.89 7.29 -3.85
N LEU A 280 2.30 7.83 -4.99
CA LEU A 280 3.58 7.52 -5.65
C LEU A 280 4.40 8.82 -5.68
N PRO A 281 5.38 9.02 -4.78
CA PRO A 281 6.18 10.24 -4.70
C PRO A 281 7.27 10.23 -5.79
N LEU A 282 6.85 10.28 -7.04
CA LEU A 282 7.70 10.19 -8.24
C LEU A 282 7.57 11.45 -9.11
N HIS A 283 8.70 12.11 -9.39
CA HIS A 283 8.79 13.20 -10.35
C HIS A 283 9.25 12.68 -11.72
N PRO A 284 8.61 13.04 -12.85
CA PRO A 284 9.01 12.59 -14.18
C PRO A 284 10.36 13.20 -14.61
N VAL A 285 11.24 12.35 -15.15
CA VAL A 285 12.56 12.75 -15.66
C VAL A 285 12.66 12.29 -17.11
N GLY A 286 12.29 13.19 -18.02
CA GLY A 286 12.21 12.89 -19.45
C GLY A 286 10.80 12.57 -19.93
N GLN A 287 10.71 12.18 -21.21
CA GLN A 287 9.47 11.98 -21.94
C GLN A 287 9.12 10.50 -22.12
N ARG A 288 7.83 10.22 -22.35
CA ARG A 288 7.35 8.91 -22.77
C ARG A 288 7.89 8.57 -24.17
N ARG A 289 8.54 7.42 -24.34
CA ARG A 289 9.19 6.98 -25.59
C ARG A 289 8.91 5.52 -25.91
N GLU A 290 8.82 5.18 -27.19
CA GLU A 290 8.72 3.79 -27.65
C GLU A 290 10.06 3.07 -27.45
N VAL A 291 10.02 1.83 -26.97
CA VAL A 291 11.16 0.92 -26.86
C VAL A 291 11.46 0.33 -28.25
N ILE A 292 12.66 0.56 -28.77
CA ILE A 292 13.10 0.06 -30.08
C ILE A 292 13.83 -1.28 -29.93
N SER A 293 14.67 -1.43 -28.90
CA SER A 293 15.43 -2.67 -28.67
C SER A 293 15.65 -2.91 -27.18
N SER A 294 15.37 -4.14 -26.74
CA SER A 294 15.58 -4.67 -25.39
C SER A 294 15.97 -6.15 -25.44
N MET A 295 16.49 -6.68 -24.33
CA MET A 295 16.87 -8.08 -24.17
C MET A 295 16.72 -8.48 -22.70
N GLY A 296 15.76 -9.36 -22.38
CA GLY A 296 15.43 -9.69 -20.98
C GLY A 296 14.97 -8.45 -20.21
N ASN A 297 15.71 -8.09 -19.15
CA ASN A 297 15.51 -6.88 -18.35
C ASN A 297 16.34 -5.67 -18.81
N ILE A 298 17.12 -5.78 -19.90
CA ILE A 298 18.01 -4.72 -20.40
C ILE A 298 17.35 -3.96 -21.55
N ILE A 299 17.20 -2.65 -21.39
CA ILE A 299 16.78 -1.73 -22.47
C ILE A 299 18.03 -1.21 -23.17
N ARG A 300 18.05 -1.25 -24.51
CA ARG A 300 19.20 -0.82 -25.32
C ARG A 300 18.94 0.49 -26.04
N GLN A 301 17.79 0.60 -26.69
CA GLN A 301 17.46 1.73 -27.56
C GLN A 301 16.00 2.13 -27.43
N LEU A 302 15.78 3.45 -27.44
CA LEU A 302 14.48 4.11 -27.39
C LEU A 302 14.29 4.97 -28.64
N ALA A 303 13.04 5.31 -28.95
CA ALA A 303 12.72 6.26 -30.02
C ALA A 303 13.17 7.67 -29.63
N LYS A 304 13.93 8.31 -30.53
CA LYS A 304 14.39 9.69 -30.38
C LYS A 304 13.23 10.70 -30.37
N HIS A 305 12.11 10.36 -31.02
CA HIS A 305 10.91 11.19 -31.09
C HIS A 305 9.77 10.58 -30.25
N PRO A 306 9.15 11.33 -29.31
CA PRO A 306 8.14 10.80 -28.39
C PRO A 306 6.79 10.51 -29.07
N THR A 307 6.52 11.12 -30.22
CA THR A 307 5.25 11.07 -30.96
C THR A 307 5.04 9.78 -31.78
N GLY A 308 5.97 8.82 -31.76
CA GLY A 308 5.90 7.59 -32.56
C GLY A 308 6.02 7.81 -34.08
N THR A 309 6.15 9.06 -34.53
CA THR A 309 6.22 9.46 -35.95
C THR A 309 7.57 9.15 -36.61
N SER A 310 8.62 8.98 -35.81
CA SER A 310 9.92 8.45 -36.25
C SER A 310 10.42 7.41 -35.25
N LYS A 311 10.98 6.33 -35.77
CA LYS A 311 11.63 5.24 -35.00
C LYS A 311 13.15 5.36 -34.97
N ASP A 312 13.71 6.55 -35.24
CA ASP A 312 15.15 6.81 -35.13
C ASP A 312 15.65 6.43 -33.72
N PRO A 313 16.60 5.49 -33.59
CA PRO A 313 17.02 4.99 -32.29
C PRO A 313 17.99 5.95 -31.60
N MET A 314 17.87 6.05 -30.28
CA MET A 314 18.86 6.63 -29.38
C MET A 314 19.19 5.63 -28.25
N PRO A 315 20.38 5.70 -27.62
CA PRO A 315 20.69 4.87 -26.44
C PRO A 315 19.70 5.14 -25.30
N ALA A 316 19.37 4.10 -24.52
CA ALA A 316 18.33 4.19 -23.49
C ALA A 316 18.69 5.15 -22.35
N SER A 317 19.98 5.28 -22.00
CA SER A 317 20.47 6.20 -20.97
C SER A 317 20.47 7.69 -21.37
N SER A 318 20.42 8.02 -22.67
CA SER A 318 20.80 9.36 -23.14
C SER A 318 19.91 10.51 -22.65
N GLU A 319 18.68 10.21 -22.23
CA GLU A 319 17.79 11.20 -21.60
C GLU A 319 18.11 11.36 -20.11
N LEU A 320 18.40 10.27 -19.40
CA LEU A 320 18.81 10.27 -17.99
C LEU A 320 20.17 10.97 -17.78
N GLU A 321 21.13 10.72 -18.67
CA GLU A 321 22.45 11.38 -18.67
C GLU A 321 22.36 12.91 -18.77
N LYS A 322 21.25 13.44 -19.33
CA LYS A 322 20.99 14.87 -19.48
C LYS A 322 20.12 15.45 -18.37
N GLU A 323 19.01 14.78 -18.02
CA GLU A 323 18.02 15.35 -17.09
C GLU A 323 18.32 15.02 -15.61
N LEU A 324 19.07 13.97 -15.27
CA LEU A 324 19.42 13.69 -13.87
C LEU A 324 20.37 14.72 -13.23
N PRO A 325 21.48 15.17 -13.88
CA PRO A 325 22.32 16.21 -13.32
C PRO A 325 21.54 17.51 -13.09
N ARG A 326 20.70 17.86 -14.08
CA ARG A 326 19.79 19.01 -14.00
C ARG A 326 18.82 18.91 -12.82
N TYR A 327 18.19 17.75 -12.60
CA TYR A 327 17.29 17.55 -11.46
C TYR A 327 18.02 17.71 -10.12
N ILE A 328 19.23 17.15 -10.01
CA ILE A 328 20.08 17.25 -8.80
C ILE A 328 20.45 18.71 -8.51
N GLU A 329 20.84 19.47 -9.53
CA GLU A 329 21.14 20.90 -9.43
C GLU A 329 19.90 21.73 -9.06
N GLU A 330 18.76 21.50 -9.72
CA GLU A 330 17.51 22.24 -9.47
C GLU A 330 16.95 21.99 -8.05
N HIS A 331 17.14 20.79 -7.48
CA HIS A 331 16.60 20.38 -6.18
C HIS A 331 17.63 20.37 -5.03
N ASN A 332 18.90 20.75 -5.30
CA ASN A 332 19.99 20.80 -4.31
C ASN A 332 20.20 19.47 -3.54
N VAL A 333 20.08 18.32 -4.22
CA VAL A 333 20.20 16.99 -3.59
C VAL A 333 21.62 16.77 -3.06
N THR A 334 21.80 16.79 -1.73
CA THR A 334 23.12 16.83 -1.07
C THR A 334 24.06 15.71 -1.53
N ASP A 335 23.54 14.50 -1.58
CA ASP A 335 24.33 13.28 -1.77
C ASP A 335 24.52 12.92 -3.25
N HIS A 336 23.88 13.66 -4.17
CA HIS A 336 23.87 13.41 -5.62
C HIS A 336 23.40 11.99 -6.01
N ARG A 337 22.85 11.23 -5.05
CA ARG A 337 22.33 9.87 -5.22
C ARG A 337 20.83 9.95 -5.45
N VAL A 338 20.41 9.75 -6.70
CA VAL A 338 19.00 9.71 -7.07
C VAL A 338 18.68 8.33 -7.60
N SER A 339 17.76 7.63 -6.92
CA SER A 339 17.19 6.38 -7.46
C SER A 339 16.22 6.71 -8.60
N VAL A 340 16.25 5.90 -9.66
CA VAL A 340 15.45 6.09 -10.87
C VAL A 340 14.52 4.90 -11.06
N TRP A 341 13.29 5.17 -11.45
CA TRP A 341 12.28 4.19 -11.81
C TRP A 341 11.86 4.38 -13.27
N ALA A 342 11.54 3.29 -13.94
CA ALA A 342 10.97 3.26 -15.27
C ALA A 342 9.52 2.75 -15.19
N LEU A 343 8.58 3.56 -15.67
CA LEU A 343 7.22 3.12 -15.96
C LEU A 343 7.24 2.48 -17.36
N VAL A 344 6.93 1.19 -17.46
CA VAL A 344 6.77 0.45 -18.70
C VAL A 344 5.28 0.25 -18.98
N GLU A 345 4.84 0.62 -20.18
CA GLU A 345 3.44 0.60 -20.59
C GLU A 345 3.25 -0.17 -21.91
N PRO A 346 2.21 -1.01 -22.03
CA PRO A 346 1.90 -1.66 -23.30
C PRO A 346 1.45 -0.63 -24.37
N PRO A 347 1.63 -0.90 -25.66
CA PRO A 347 1.24 0.03 -26.74
C PRO A 347 -0.27 0.35 -26.78
N SER A 348 -1.11 -0.48 -26.17
CA SER A 348 -2.55 -0.27 -26.08
C SER A 348 -2.98 0.72 -24.98
N SER A 349 -2.15 0.97 -23.96
CA SER A 349 -2.46 1.99 -22.97
C SER A 349 -2.05 3.36 -23.51
N ASN A 350 -3.04 4.14 -23.93
CA ASN A 350 -2.93 5.59 -24.12
C ASN A 350 -3.66 6.31 -22.97
N PRO A 351 -3.02 6.47 -21.78
CA PRO A 351 -3.63 7.15 -20.64
C PRO A 351 -3.63 8.69 -20.77
N GLN A 352 -3.50 9.23 -21.99
CA GLN A 352 -3.63 10.66 -22.29
C GLN A 352 -5.09 11.12 -22.08
N GLY A 353 -5.44 11.36 -20.82
CA GLY A 353 -6.46 12.34 -20.46
C GLY A 353 -5.82 13.72 -20.36
N GLU A 354 -6.60 14.77 -20.64
CA GLU A 354 -6.21 16.19 -20.62
C GLU A 354 -6.01 16.74 -19.19
N SER A 355 -5.39 15.96 -18.29
CA SER A 355 -5.05 16.37 -16.92
C SER A 355 -3.58 16.70 -16.81
N ASP A 356 -3.26 17.97 -16.52
CA ASP A 356 -1.88 18.48 -16.32
C ASP A 356 -1.17 17.88 -15.09
N ASP A 357 -1.90 17.22 -14.19
CA ASP A 357 -1.30 16.53 -13.04
C ASP A 357 -0.64 15.20 -13.44
N PHE A 358 0.70 15.21 -13.42
CA PHE A 358 1.54 14.04 -13.68
C PHE A 358 1.30 12.90 -12.67
N GLN A 359 0.93 13.19 -11.42
CA GLN A 359 0.69 12.17 -10.41
C GLN A 359 -0.59 11.38 -10.72
N THR A 360 -1.68 12.07 -11.07
CA THR A 360 -2.92 11.44 -11.57
C THR A 360 -2.67 10.61 -12.83
N ASN A 361 -1.86 11.11 -13.77
CA ASN A 361 -1.52 10.36 -14.99
C ASN A 361 -0.72 9.08 -14.67
N LEU A 362 0.31 9.16 -13.81
CA LEU A 362 1.09 8.00 -13.36
C LEU A 362 0.21 6.93 -12.68
N VAL A 363 -0.70 7.34 -11.79
CA VAL A 363 -1.64 6.42 -11.14
C VAL A 363 -2.59 5.77 -12.17
N ARG A 364 -3.10 6.54 -13.13
CA ARG A 364 -3.92 6.03 -14.24
C ARG A 364 -3.15 5.01 -15.09
N SER A 365 -1.87 5.26 -15.38
CA SER A 365 -1.00 4.32 -16.10
C SER A 365 -0.85 2.99 -15.36
N VAL A 366 -0.56 3.01 -14.05
CA VAL A 366 -0.46 1.80 -13.23
C VAL A 366 -1.81 1.06 -13.16
N GLN A 367 -2.92 1.77 -13.04
CA GLN A 367 -4.29 1.22 -13.11
C GLN A 367 -4.63 0.62 -14.49
N ALA A 368 -4.12 1.19 -15.58
CA ALA A 368 -4.24 0.65 -16.94
C ALA A 368 -3.30 -0.54 -17.23
N GLY A 369 -2.49 -0.96 -16.26
CA GLY A 369 -1.61 -2.11 -16.34
C GLY A 369 -0.13 -1.80 -16.52
N GLY A 370 0.27 -0.53 -16.55
CA GLY A 370 1.66 -0.10 -16.55
C GLY A 370 2.42 -0.57 -15.30
N LYS A 371 3.71 -0.85 -15.46
CA LYS A 371 4.56 -1.46 -14.43
C LYS A 371 5.73 -0.55 -14.09
N LEU A 372 6.01 -0.39 -12.81
CA LEU A 372 7.16 0.36 -12.31
C LEU A 372 8.31 -0.62 -12.03
N HIS A 373 9.48 -0.28 -12.57
CA HIS A 373 10.71 -1.06 -12.43
C HIS A 373 11.85 -0.12 -12.00
N ARG A 374 12.58 -0.46 -10.94
CA ARG A 374 13.77 0.31 -10.57
C ARG A 374 14.87 0.12 -11.62
N VAL A 375 15.58 1.19 -11.94
CA VAL A 375 16.78 1.14 -12.79
C VAL A 375 17.95 0.70 -11.91
N MET A 376 18.40 -0.53 -12.10
CA MET A 376 19.43 -1.18 -11.29
C MET A 376 20.86 -0.81 -11.71
N SER A 377 21.06 -0.52 -12.99
CA SER A 377 22.33 0.01 -13.50
C SER A 377 22.17 0.67 -14.88
N GLY A 378 23.09 1.59 -15.19
CA GLY A 378 23.28 2.16 -16.52
C GLY A 378 24.68 1.86 -17.05
N GLY A 379 24.78 1.48 -18.32
CA GLY A 379 26.03 1.37 -19.05
C GLY A 379 26.47 2.76 -19.54
N GLY A 380 27.61 3.25 -19.04
CA GLY A 380 28.13 4.57 -19.40
C GLY A 380 28.49 4.74 -20.88
N GLY A 381 28.87 5.95 -21.26
CA GLY A 381 28.98 6.42 -22.66
C GLY A 381 30.01 5.77 -23.61
N TRP A 382 30.52 4.56 -23.36
CA TRP A 382 31.62 3.97 -24.15
C TRP A 382 31.45 2.46 -24.45
N GLY A 383 31.73 2.09 -25.71
CA GLY A 383 31.87 0.70 -26.14
C GLY A 383 30.55 -0.07 -26.36
N LYS A 384 30.62 -1.41 -26.47
CA LYS A 384 29.45 -2.27 -26.79
C LYS A 384 28.34 -2.29 -25.72
N LYS A 385 28.57 -1.69 -24.55
CA LYS A 385 27.60 -1.53 -23.47
C LYS A 385 27.09 -0.09 -23.32
N GLN A 386 27.38 0.77 -24.30
CA GLN A 386 27.02 2.18 -24.26
C GLN A 386 25.51 2.39 -24.16
N GLY A 387 25.10 3.10 -23.11
CA GLY A 387 23.73 3.55 -22.87
C GLY A 387 22.68 2.46 -22.68
N LEU A 388 23.11 1.26 -22.25
CA LEU A 388 22.20 0.21 -21.80
C LEU A 388 21.62 0.57 -20.42
N LEU A 389 20.35 0.24 -20.17
CA LEU A 389 19.74 0.32 -18.83
C LEU A 389 19.27 -1.05 -18.38
N SER A 390 19.65 -1.49 -17.19
CA SER A 390 19.14 -2.71 -16.57
C SER A 390 18.00 -2.35 -15.62
N LEU A 391 16.83 -2.95 -15.83
CA LEU A 391 15.66 -2.81 -14.96
C LEU A 391 15.59 -3.96 -13.96
N ASP A 392 14.93 -3.74 -12.82
CA ASP A 392 14.48 -4.84 -11.95
C ASP A 392 13.46 -5.72 -12.70
N TYR A 393 13.58 -7.04 -12.57
CA TYR A 393 12.69 -8.02 -13.18
C TYR A 393 11.53 -8.43 -12.25
N GLU A 394 11.66 -8.21 -10.95
CA GLU A 394 10.67 -8.64 -9.96
C GLU A 394 9.40 -7.77 -10.05
N THR A 395 8.24 -8.41 -10.19
CA THR A 395 6.93 -7.72 -10.27
C THR A 395 5.88 -8.27 -9.29
N ARG A 396 6.13 -9.44 -8.71
CA ARG A 396 5.29 -10.15 -7.72
C ARG A 396 6.20 -10.96 -6.81
N PHE A 397 5.88 -11.05 -5.51
CA PHE A 397 6.61 -11.90 -4.56
C PHE A 397 6.13 -13.35 -4.52
N LEU A 398 5.04 -13.67 -5.22
CA LEU A 398 4.52 -15.03 -5.42
C LEU A 398 4.41 -15.32 -6.91
N GLY A 399 5.15 -16.32 -7.37
CA GLY A 399 5.05 -16.86 -8.72
C GLY A 399 3.76 -17.66 -8.93
N PRO A 400 3.31 -17.82 -10.18
CA PRO A 400 2.10 -18.60 -10.49
C PRO A 400 2.25 -20.08 -10.10
N TYR A 401 3.45 -20.66 -10.25
CA TYR A 401 3.73 -22.04 -9.84
C TYR A 401 3.69 -22.23 -8.32
N GLU A 402 4.13 -21.22 -7.56
CA GLU A 402 4.26 -21.27 -6.10
C GLU A 402 2.89 -21.30 -5.40
N ARG A 403 1.86 -20.72 -6.04
CA ARG A 403 0.47 -20.75 -5.57
C ARG A 403 -0.09 -22.18 -5.48
N ASN A 404 0.44 -23.12 -6.28
CA ASN A 404 -0.02 -24.51 -6.30
C ASN A 404 0.53 -25.34 -5.11
N GLU A 405 1.53 -24.85 -4.39
CA GLU A 405 2.12 -25.53 -3.23
C GLU A 405 1.44 -25.16 -1.90
N PHE A 406 0.50 -24.23 -1.92
CA PHE A 406 -0.16 -23.73 -0.72
C PHE A 406 -1.14 -24.74 -0.12
N ILE A 407 -1.00 -24.94 1.19
CA ILE A 407 -1.91 -25.71 2.02
C ILE A 407 -2.58 -24.81 3.06
N THR A 408 -3.76 -25.21 3.54
CA THR A 408 -4.50 -24.45 4.57
C THR A 408 -3.75 -24.45 5.89
N LEU A 409 -3.84 -23.34 6.65
CA LEU A 409 -3.08 -23.18 7.91
C LEU A 409 -3.29 -24.34 8.90
N ASP A 410 -4.54 -24.80 9.03
CA ASP A 410 -4.90 -25.97 9.86
C ASP A 410 -4.11 -27.24 9.49
N LYS A 411 -3.86 -27.49 8.20
CA LYS A 411 -3.05 -28.64 7.74
C LYS A 411 -1.55 -28.46 8.02
N ILE A 412 -1.06 -27.23 8.02
CA ILE A 412 0.33 -26.89 8.38
C ILE A 412 0.55 -27.18 9.88
N LEU A 413 -0.40 -26.77 10.71
CA LEU A 413 -0.29 -26.83 12.17
C LEU A 413 -0.73 -28.18 12.77
N SER A 414 -1.53 -28.95 12.03
CA SER A 414 -1.98 -30.31 12.38
C SER A 414 -0.83 -31.23 12.82
N PRO A 415 -0.94 -31.94 13.97
CA PRO A 415 0.13 -32.80 14.48
C PRO A 415 0.42 -34.00 13.56
N PHE A 416 -0.58 -34.47 12.80
CA PHE A 416 -0.45 -35.52 11.78
C PHE A 416 -0.06 -35.01 10.40
N GLY A 417 0.19 -33.68 10.27
CA GLY A 417 0.74 -33.09 9.06
C GLY A 417 2.11 -33.70 8.78
N ARG A 418 2.16 -34.72 7.90
CA ARG A 418 3.42 -35.19 7.33
C ARG A 418 4.08 -33.98 6.69
N SER A 419 5.18 -33.52 7.28
CA SER A 419 6.13 -32.70 6.55
C SER A 419 6.52 -33.54 5.33
N THR A 420 5.99 -33.19 4.17
CA THR A 420 6.49 -33.70 2.91
C THR A 420 7.85 -33.05 2.74
N ALA A 421 8.85 -33.64 3.42
CA ALA A 421 10.21 -33.66 2.96
C ALA A 421 10.16 -34.30 1.57
N GLN A 422 9.83 -33.49 0.56
CA GLN A 422 9.97 -33.87 -0.82
C GLN A 422 11.44 -34.25 -0.94
N THR A 423 11.69 -35.53 -1.21
CA THR A 423 12.96 -35.95 -1.76
C THR A 423 13.15 -35.09 -2.99
N ALA A 424 14.10 -34.16 -2.94
CA ALA A 424 14.35 -33.28 -4.07
C ALA A 424 14.55 -34.17 -5.31
N PRO A 425 13.98 -33.79 -6.47
CA PRO A 425 14.35 -34.47 -7.70
C PRO A 425 15.88 -34.46 -7.82
N PRO A 426 16.50 -35.53 -8.35
CA PRO A 426 17.95 -35.59 -8.48
C PRO A 426 18.44 -34.33 -9.20
N PHE A 427 19.56 -33.80 -8.72
CA PHE A 427 20.16 -32.56 -9.21
C PHE A 427 20.58 -32.72 -10.68
N GLU A 428 19.65 -32.43 -11.60
CA GLU A 428 19.99 -32.19 -12.99
C GLU A 428 20.72 -30.86 -13.06
N GLU A 429 22.04 -30.95 -13.21
CA GLU A 429 22.92 -29.83 -13.52
C GLU A 429 22.58 -29.30 -14.93
N LYS A 430 21.48 -28.56 -15.03
CA LYS A 430 21.07 -27.89 -16.26
C LYS A 430 22.09 -26.80 -16.58
N SER A 431 22.91 -27.11 -17.58
CA SER A 431 23.91 -26.22 -18.15
C SER A 431 23.33 -24.82 -18.36
N ILE A 432 23.97 -23.81 -17.76
CA ILE A 432 23.50 -22.41 -17.60
C ILE A 432 23.39 -21.65 -18.94
N VAL A 433 23.61 -22.32 -20.08
CA VAL A 433 23.94 -21.69 -21.37
C VAL A 433 22.74 -21.62 -22.33
N ASP A 434 21.71 -22.46 -22.18
CA ASP A 434 20.77 -22.78 -23.28
C ASP A 434 19.33 -22.26 -23.12
N ASP A 435 19.05 -21.37 -22.16
CA ASP A 435 17.68 -20.86 -21.93
C ASP A 435 17.59 -19.33 -21.73
N LEU A 436 18.28 -18.58 -22.61
CA LEU A 436 18.08 -17.12 -22.73
C LEU A 436 16.67 -16.76 -23.28
N SER A 437 15.95 -17.75 -23.81
CA SER A 437 14.58 -17.64 -24.33
C SER A 437 13.49 -17.60 -23.25
N SER A 438 13.72 -18.17 -22.07
CA SER A 438 12.74 -18.13 -20.97
C SER A 438 12.84 -16.90 -20.08
N LEU A 439 13.91 -16.09 -20.22
CA LEU A 439 14.05 -14.83 -19.51
C LEU A 439 12.88 -13.89 -19.80
N SER A 440 12.01 -13.69 -18.80
CA SER A 440 10.83 -12.85 -18.93
C SER A 440 11.21 -11.42 -19.32
N GLN A 441 10.89 -11.05 -20.57
CA GLN A 441 11.23 -9.74 -21.11
C GLN A 441 10.42 -8.64 -20.38
N VAL A 442 11.13 -7.71 -19.73
CA VAL A 442 10.52 -6.68 -18.87
C VAL A 442 9.77 -5.62 -19.69
N ALA A 443 10.37 -5.20 -20.81
CA ALA A 443 9.73 -4.34 -21.81
C ALA A 443 10.05 -4.86 -23.21
N ARG A 444 9.06 -4.96 -24.07
CA ARG A 444 9.15 -5.45 -25.46
C ARG A 444 9.36 -4.28 -26.43
N ALA A 445 9.84 -4.59 -27.63
CA ALA A 445 9.86 -3.59 -28.70
C ALA A 445 8.41 -3.17 -29.04
N GLY A 446 8.15 -1.86 -29.07
CA GLY A 446 6.80 -1.29 -29.20
C GLY A 446 6.09 -0.96 -27.88
N ASP A 447 6.58 -1.43 -26.73
CA ASP A 447 6.13 -0.91 -25.43
C ASP A 447 6.63 0.55 -25.27
N TYR A 448 5.99 1.32 -24.40
CA TYR A 448 6.44 2.67 -24.05
C TYR A 448 7.12 2.68 -22.69
N ILE A 449 8.10 3.56 -22.52
CA ILE A 449 8.81 3.79 -21.27
C ILE A 449 8.84 5.28 -20.93
N GLN A 450 8.72 5.61 -19.65
CA GLN A 450 9.02 6.94 -19.11
C GLN A 450 9.77 6.80 -17.79
N PHE A 451 10.79 7.63 -17.56
CA PHE A 451 11.58 7.59 -16.33
C PHE A 451 11.11 8.60 -15.30
N TYR A 452 11.33 8.25 -14.03
CA TYR A 452 10.93 9.00 -12.85
C TYR A 452 11.99 8.89 -11.75
N VAL A 453 11.99 9.84 -10.83
CA VAL A 453 12.86 9.86 -9.64
C VAL A 453 12.04 10.06 -8.37
N SER A 454 12.53 9.57 -7.23
CA SER A 454 11.86 9.79 -5.94
C SER A 454 11.92 11.26 -5.54
N VAL A 455 10.85 11.74 -4.91
CA VAL A 455 10.73 13.09 -4.36
C VAL A 455 10.70 13.00 -2.84
N GLU A 456 11.52 13.78 -2.16
CA GLU A 456 11.41 13.93 -0.71
C GLU A 456 10.09 14.63 -0.33
N PRO A 457 9.44 14.21 0.77
CA PRO A 457 8.07 14.63 1.08
C PRO A 457 7.90 16.14 1.39
N ASP A 458 8.98 16.90 1.58
CA ASP A 458 8.94 18.34 1.84
C ASP A 458 8.54 19.21 0.64
N HIS A 459 8.54 18.65 -0.58
CA HIS A 459 8.17 19.39 -1.81
C HIS A 459 6.94 18.85 -2.53
N ALA A 460 6.58 17.59 -2.29
CA ALA A 460 5.32 17.06 -2.77
C ALA A 460 4.19 17.41 -1.78
N GLN A 461 3.33 18.35 -2.17
CA GLN A 461 1.92 18.27 -1.77
C GLN A 461 1.34 16.99 -2.39
N ILE A 462 1.65 15.82 -1.79
CA ILE A 462 1.06 14.54 -2.18
C ILE A 462 -0.43 14.73 -1.98
N SER A 463 -1.13 14.96 -3.08
CA SER A 463 -2.56 15.19 -3.07
C SER A 463 -3.18 13.92 -2.52
N ARG A 464 -3.59 13.96 -1.25
CA ARG A 464 -4.17 12.81 -0.54
C ARG A 464 -5.18 12.19 -1.48
N PRO A 465 -5.01 10.93 -1.91
CA PRO A 465 -5.98 10.33 -2.80
C PRO A 465 -7.31 10.28 -2.05
N LYS A 466 -8.26 11.12 -2.51
CA LYS A 466 -9.55 11.34 -1.86
C LYS A 466 -10.42 10.10 -2.10
N LEU A 467 -10.22 9.10 -1.25
CA LEU A 467 -11.16 7.99 -1.16
C LEU A 467 -12.48 8.52 -0.60
N PRO A 468 -13.64 8.02 -1.05
CA PRO A 468 -14.92 8.32 -0.39
C PRO A 468 -14.83 7.99 1.10
N ASP A 469 -15.50 8.80 1.92
CA ASP A 469 -15.56 8.56 3.37
C ASP A 469 -15.95 7.11 3.66
N SER A 470 -15.22 6.49 4.60
CA SER A 470 -15.40 5.08 4.95
C SER A 470 -16.87 4.79 5.27
N ARG A 471 -17.51 3.95 4.45
CA ARG A 471 -18.84 3.42 4.77
C ARG A 471 -18.80 2.72 6.12
N GLU A 472 -19.87 2.87 6.90
CA GLU A 472 -19.99 2.24 8.21
C GLU A 472 -19.80 0.71 8.07
N GLY A 473 -18.78 0.16 8.74
CA GLY A 473 -18.39 -1.25 8.65
C GLY A 473 -17.25 -1.61 7.69
N ALA A 474 -16.75 -0.68 6.87
CA ALA A 474 -15.61 -0.94 5.97
C ALA A 474 -14.26 -0.93 6.71
N ILE A 475 -13.31 -1.77 6.29
CA ILE A 475 -11.91 -1.72 6.76
C ILE A 475 -11.05 -0.90 5.80
N SER A 476 -10.25 0.00 6.36
CA SER A 476 -9.17 0.70 5.67
C SER A 476 -7.85 -0.08 5.82
N TYR A 477 -7.36 -0.62 4.71
CA TYR A 477 -6.04 -1.23 4.61
C TYR A 477 -5.04 -0.20 4.06
N GLN A 478 -3.91 -0.01 4.72
CA GLN A 478 -2.83 0.87 4.24
C GLN A 478 -1.49 0.12 4.20
N PHE A 479 -0.91 0.03 3.01
CA PHE A 479 0.38 -0.60 2.78
C PHE A 479 1.36 0.39 2.12
N GLY A 480 2.66 0.15 2.22
CA GLY A 480 3.65 1.09 1.71
C GLY A 480 5.10 0.67 1.89
N VAL A 481 5.99 1.54 1.43
CA VAL A 481 7.44 1.46 1.67
C VAL A 481 7.86 2.58 2.62
N VAL A 482 8.72 2.27 3.59
CA VAL A 482 9.23 3.22 4.60
C VAL A 482 9.90 4.43 3.92
N PHE A 483 9.89 5.60 4.55
CA PHE A 483 10.64 6.76 4.04
C PHE A 483 12.15 6.56 4.22
N ASP A 484 12.94 7.00 3.24
CA ASP A 484 14.42 6.97 3.28
C ASP A 484 14.98 8.11 4.14
N ASN A 485 14.47 8.20 5.38
CA ASN A 485 14.86 9.21 6.36
C ASN A 485 15.72 8.55 7.45
N GLU A 486 17.04 8.58 7.27
CA GLU A 486 18.02 8.55 8.37
C GLU A 486 17.94 9.85 9.20
N MET A 487 16.74 10.24 9.64
CA MET A 487 16.57 11.37 10.55
C MET A 487 17.12 10.97 11.92
N PRO A 488 18.18 11.61 12.43
CA PRO A 488 18.71 11.30 13.75
C PRO A 488 17.63 11.59 14.80
N ILE A 489 17.57 10.74 15.82
CA ILE A 489 16.60 10.81 16.92
C ILE A 489 17.03 11.92 17.91
N ASP A 490 17.20 13.14 17.41
CA ASP A 490 17.83 14.28 18.11
C ASP A 490 16.97 15.55 18.08
N GLN A 491 15.65 15.39 18.26
CA GLN A 491 14.78 16.47 18.78
C GLN A 491 13.93 16.04 19.99
N ALA A 492 14.34 14.99 20.71
CA ALA A 492 13.77 14.60 22.00
C ALA A 492 14.25 15.51 23.15
N GLY A 493 14.14 16.83 22.98
CA GLY A 493 14.47 17.81 24.01
C GLY A 493 13.51 17.73 25.20
N LYS A 494 13.92 17.01 26.26
CA LYS A 494 13.32 16.99 27.63
C LYS A 494 11.82 17.35 27.70
N ARG A 495 10.97 16.61 27.01
CA ARG A 495 9.54 16.51 27.37
C ARG A 495 9.39 15.32 28.31
N VAL A 496 8.55 15.46 29.33
CA VAL A 496 8.21 14.36 30.24
C VAL A 496 7.61 13.24 29.39
N SER A 497 8.20 12.05 29.47
CA SER A 497 7.80 10.84 28.76
C SER A 497 6.37 10.44 29.14
N HIS A 498 5.42 10.80 28.28
CA HIS A 498 4.02 10.40 28.41
C HIS A 498 3.74 9.38 27.32
N LYS A 499 3.25 8.20 27.71
CA LYS A 499 2.83 7.13 26.79
C LYS A 499 1.96 7.72 25.67
N ASP A 500 2.32 7.45 24.42
CA ASP A 500 1.67 8.06 23.25
C ASP A 500 0.82 7.06 22.44
N LEU A 501 0.43 5.95 23.08
CA LEU A 501 -0.34 4.86 22.48
C LEU A 501 -1.68 5.35 21.92
N ARG A 502 -1.82 5.32 20.60
CA ARG A 502 -3.03 5.66 19.86
C ARG A 502 -3.64 4.41 19.24
N VAL A 503 -4.96 4.30 19.31
CA VAL A 503 -5.73 3.15 18.83
C VAL A 503 -6.58 3.58 17.64
N LYS A 504 -6.43 2.89 16.50
CA LYS A 504 -7.23 3.09 15.27
C LYS A 504 -8.09 1.83 15.01
N PRO A 505 -9.42 1.88 15.24
CA PRO A 505 -10.33 0.80 14.86
C PRO A 505 -10.59 0.80 13.35
N ASN A 506 -11.01 -0.35 12.79
CA ASN A 506 -11.29 -0.58 11.37
C ASN A 506 -10.13 -0.19 10.44
N TYR A 507 -8.91 -0.27 10.97
CA TYR A 507 -7.67 0.06 10.29
C TYR A 507 -6.71 -1.11 10.44
N PHE A 508 -6.02 -1.43 9.35
CA PHE A 508 -4.96 -2.42 9.32
C PHE A 508 -3.92 -1.98 8.29
N GLY A 509 -2.66 -2.36 8.49
CA GLY A 509 -1.61 -1.91 7.60
C GLY A 509 -0.23 -2.31 8.06
N ALA A 510 0.73 -2.13 7.16
CA ALA A 510 2.15 -2.39 7.36
C ALA A 510 2.99 -1.68 6.29
N LEU A 511 4.21 -1.29 6.66
CA LEU A 511 5.21 -0.73 5.77
C LEU A 511 6.43 -1.65 5.74
N SER A 512 7.09 -1.74 4.60
CA SER A 512 8.37 -2.45 4.46
C SER A 512 9.51 -1.48 4.11
N GLU A 513 10.71 -1.71 4.64
CA GLU A 513 11.93 -1.00 4.23
C GLU A 513 12.43 -1.46 2.85
N LYS A 514 12.13 -2.71 2.45
CA LYS A 514 12.60 -3.27 1.17
C LYS A 514 11.68 -2.88 0.00
N ALA A 515 10.46 -3.43 -0.01
CA ALA A 515 9.53 -3.31 -1.12
C ALA A 515 8.16 -3.91 -0.77
N MET A 516 7.12 -3.46 -1.49
CA MET A 516 5.86 -4.20 -1.63
C MET A 516 5.61 -4.56 -3.10
N THR A 517 4.69 -5.48 -3.35
CA THR A 517 4.13 -5.75 -4.69
C THR A 517 2.64 -5.49 -4.66
N TYR A 518 2.12 -4.93 -5.75
CA TYR A 518 0.69 -4.67 -5.92
C TYR A 518 0.20 -5.27 -7.23
N SER A 519 -0.91 -6.00 -7.16
CA SER A 519 -1.62 -6.52 -8.32
C SER A 519 -3.09 -6.12 -8.31
N GLN A 520 -3.66 -5.95 -9.49
CA GLN A 520 -5.05 -5.56 -9.71
C GLN A 520 -5.59 -6.13 -11.03
N PRO A 521 -6.91 -6.32 -11.17
CA PRO A 521 -7.51 -6.65 -12.45
C PRO A 521 -7.40 -5.45 -13.40
N ILE A 522 -7.02 -5.71 -14.65
CA ILE A 522 -7.15 -4.78 -15.76
C ILE A 522 -8.53 -5.02 -16.37
N VAL A 523 -9.33 -3.97 -16.54
CA VAL A 523 -10.57 -4.05 -17.32
C VAL A 523 -10.18 -4.20 -18.80
N PRO A 524 -10.52 -5.32 -19.48
CA PRO A 524 -10.14 -5.50 -20.88
C PRO A 524 -10.91 -4.51 -21.76
N MET A 525 -10.24 -3.93 -22.76
CA MET A 525 -10.87 -3.01 -23.72
C MET A 525 -11.91 -3.69 -24.64
N ARG A 526 -11.99 -5.03 -24.62
CA ARG A 526 -12.96 -5.82 -25.36
C ARG A 526 -13.61 -6.83 -24.42
N PRO A 527 -14.94 -7.01 -24.46
CA PRO A 527 -15.66 -7.93 -23.57
C PRO A 527 -15.36 -9.41 -23.83
N GLU A 528 -14.67 -9.74 -24.92
CA GLU A 528 -14.28 -11.10 -25.33
C GLU A 528 -12.92 -11.55 -24.78
N GLN A 529 -12.16 -10.68 -24.09
CA GLN A 529 -10.86 -11.03 -23.50
C GLN A 529 -10.99 -11.36 -22.02
N GLU A 530 -10.27 -12.39 -21.57
CA GLU A 530 -10.14 -12.74 -20.15
C GLU A 530 -9.61 -11.55 -19.34
N THR A 531 -10.06 -11.44 -18.08
CA THR A 531 -9.58 -10.41 -17.16
C THR A 531 -8.09 -10.60 -16.88
N LEU A 532 -7.26 -9.79 -17.52
CA LEU A 532 -5.81 -9.82 -17.31
C LEU A 532 -5.50 -9.17 -15.97
N GLU A 533 -4.67 -9.80 -15.13
CA GLU A 533 -4.11 -9.12 -13.95
C GLU A 533 -2.83 -8.36 -14.35
N SER A 534 -2.66 -7.12 -13.89
CA SER A 534 -1.32 -6.51 -13.83
C SER A 534 -0.75 -6.65 -12.42
N GLY A 535 0.58 -6.77 -12.35
CA GLY A 535 1.36 -6.76 -11.12
C GLY A 535 2.57 -5.86 -11.30
N THR A 536 2.84 -5.03 -10.29
CA THR A 536 4.02 -4.16 -10.22
C THR A 536 4.68 -4.29 -8.85
N LYS A 537 6.00 -4.25 -8.82
CA LYS A 537 6.76 -3.99 -7.60
C LYS A 537 6.73 -2.49 -7.32
N LEU A 538 6.75 -2.14 -6.04
CA LEU A 538 6.79 -0.78 -5.53
C LEU A 538 7.84 -0.76 -4.40
N ASP A 539 9.03 -0.27 -4.73
CA ASP A 539 10.18 -0.11 -3.84
C ASP A 539 10.59 1.38 -3.73
N ILE A 540 9.64 2.28 -4.03
CA ILE A 540 9.79 3.74 -3.99
C ILE A 540 9.61 4.19 -2.53
N PRO A 541 10.61 4.85 -1.90
CA PRO A 541 10.48 5.33 -0.53
C PRO A 541 9.23 6.19 -0.32
N GLY A 542 8.54 6.01 0.81
CA GLY A 542 7.33 6.76 1.12
C GLY A 542 6.08 6.42 0.27
N CYS A 543 6.16 5.49 -0.69
CA CYS A 543 4.98 5.12 -1.47
C CYS A 543 3.89 4.45 -0.63
N ARG A 544 2.62 4.63 -1.01
CA ARG A 544 1.45 4.13 -0.29
C ARG A 544 0.41 3.53 -1.24
N VAL A 545 -0.18 2.42 -0.83
CA VAL A 545 -1.38 1.83 -1.42
C VAL A 545 -2.44 1.75 -0.32
N ASN A 546 -3.54 2.48 -0.52
CA ASN A 546 -4.71 2.46 0.35
C ASN A 546 -5.80 1.63 -0.32
N LEU A 547 -6.39 0.69 0.40
CA LEU A 547 -7.55 -0.09 -0.05
C LEU A 547 -8.66 0.05 0.99
N VAL A 548 -9.84 0.53 0.59
CA VAL A 548 -11.05 0.42 1.43
C VAL A 548 -11.91 -0.72 0.91
N VAL A 549 -12.27 -1.60 1.84
CA VAL A 549 -12.86 -2.91 1.58
C VAL A 549 -14.15 -3.02 2.37
N SER A 550 -15.26 -3.33 1.68
CA SER A 550 -16.65 -3.35 2.18
C SER A 550 -17.47 -4.44 1.51
#